data_AF-A0A1K1QT37-F1
#
_entry.id   AF-A0A1K1QT37-F1
#
_cell.length_a   1.000
_cell.length_b   1.000
_cell.length_c   1.000
_cell.angle_alpha   90.00
_cell.angle_beta   90.00
_cell.angle_gamma   90.00
#
_symmetry.space_group_name_H-M   'P 1'
#
loop_
_entity.id
_entity.type
_entity.pdbx_description
1 polymer ?
#
loop_
_entity_poly.entity_id
_entity_poly.type
_entity_poly.pdbx_seq_one_letter_code
_entity_poly.pdbx_strand_id
1 'polypeptide(L)'
;MRVLNKQERLSAFLWFLLFFIVTVGLFVLAVFFNFQVPNRENAELRKELATFRQEQAFQGEFLAKLERVRNNLDSINLPNQNANYMDQVIAQDLVSMRNSIPKDAVTHYGLYANIIQNCLLLQQSKQQLRGLSNAQQSIAELKEKISDLNKELENARSELDYNRQLMRSR
;
A
#
# COMPACT_ATOMS: atom_id res chain seq x y z
N MET A 1 5.97 -89.96 -30.58
CA MET A 1 6.66 -89.44 -29.38
C MET A 1 5.67 -88.65 -28.53
N ARG A 2 5.24 -89.19 -27.37
CA ARG A 2 4.42 -88.43 -26.40
C ARG A 2 5.36 -87.58 -25.56
N VAL A 3 5.18 -86.26 -25.58
CA VAL A 3 6.03 -85.31 -24.86
C VAL A 3 5.87 -85.53 -23.36
N LEU A 4 6.88 -86.15 -22.75
CA LEU A 4 6.97 -86.53 -21.34
C LEU A 4 7.32 -85.32 -20.46
N ASN A 5 6.63 -84.18 -20.62
CA ASN A 5 6.75 -83.05 -19.68
C ASN A 5 5.68 -81.96 -19.85
N LYS A 6 4.39 -82.34 -19.90
CA LYS A 6 3.30 -81.37 -20.11
C LYS A 6 3.08 -80.43 -18.92
N GLN A 7 3.26 -80.92 -17.69
CA GLN A 7 3.02 -80.14 -16.47
C GLN A 7 4.11 -79.09 -16.23
N GLU A 8 5.39 -79.43 -16.41
CA GLU A 8 6.47 -78.43 -16.25
C GLU A 8 6.43 -77.36 -17.34
N ARG A 9 6.03 -77.70 -18.57
CA ARG A 9 5.82 -76.70 -19.64
C ARG A 9 4.70 -75.72 -19.32
N LEU A 10 3.60 -76.19 -18.73
CA LEU A 10 2.50 -75.30 -18.32
C LEU A 10 2.88 -74.43 -17.13
N SER A 11 3.62 -74.98 -16.16
CA SER A 11 4.11 -74.19 -15.01
C SER A 11 5.10 -73.11 -15.46
N ALA A 12 6.08 -73.46 -16.30
CA ALA A 12 7.03 -72.50 -16.85
C ALA A 12 6.33 -71.41 -17.70
N PHE A 13 5.32 -71.79 -18.48
CA PHE A 13 4.51 -70.83 -19.23
C PHE A 13 3.69 -69.89 -18.33
N LEU A 14 3.11 -70.41 -17.24
CA LEU A 14 2.38 -69.61 -16.24
C LEU A 14 3.30 -68.62 -15.54
N TRP A 15 4.50 -69.06 -15.15
CA TRP A 15 5.52 -68.17 -14.59
C TRP A 15 5.96 -67.09 -15.60
N PHE A 16 6.21 -67.47 -16.84
CA PHE A 16 6.52 -66.51 -17.91
C PHE A 16 5.39 -65.50 -18.12
N LEU A 17 4.14 -65.96 -18.20
CA LEU A 17 2.96 -65.10 -18.37
C LEU A 17 2.80 -64.14 -17.19
N LEU A 18 3.02 -64.61 -15.96
CA LEU A 18 2.98 -63.78 -14.76
C LEU A 18 4.07 -62.70 -14.80
N PHE A 19 5.32 -63.08 -15.07
CA PHE A 19 6.42 -62.12 -15.18
C PHE A 19 6.20 -61.12 -16.33
N PHE A 20 5.62 -61.57 -17.45
CA PHE A 20 5.27 -60.70 -18.57
C PHE A 20 4.20 -59.68 -18.17
N ILE A 21 3.12 -60.10 -17.51
CA ILE A 21 2.07 -59.19 -17.04
C ILE A 21 2.63 -58.19 -16.01
N VAL A 22 3.46 -58.65 -15.07
CA VAL A 22 4.06 -57.79 -14.04
C VAL A 22 4.99 -56.76 -14.67
N THR A 23 5.85 -57.16 -15.61
CA THR A 23 6.80 -56.25 -16.26
C THR A 23 6.10 -55.24 -17.18
N VAL A 24 5.12 -55.68 -17.96
CA VAL A 24 4.29 -54.78 -18.78
C VAL A 24 3.49 -53.83 -17.88
N GLY A 25 2.91 -54.32 -16.79
CA GLY A 25 2.20 -53.49 -15.81
C GLY A 25 3.09 -52.42 -15.19
N LEU A 26 4.31 -52.78 -14.77
CA LEU A 26 5.31 -51.82 -14.28
C LEU A 26 5.68 -50.78 -15.34
N PHE A 27 5.84 -51.19 -16.59
CA PHE A 27 6.18 -50.28 -17.68
C PHE A 27 5.04 -49.28 -17.96
N VAL A 28 3.79 -49.76 -18.00
CA VAL A 28 2.61 -48.91 -18.18
C VAL A 28 2.46 -47.93 -17.00
N LEU A 29 2.65 -48.39 -15.76
CA LEU A 29 2.61 -47.51 -14.59
C LEU A 29 3.72 -46.46 -14.63
N ALA A 30 4.95 -46.84 -14.97
CA ALA A 30 6.06 -45.91 -15.10
C ALA A 30 5.79 -44.83 -16.15
N VAL A 31 5.28 -45.23 -17.33
CA VAL A 31 4.87 -44.28 -18.38
C VAL A 31 3.72 -43.40 -17.91
N PHE A 32 2.70 -43.98 -17.27
CA PHE A 32 1.54 -43.23 -16.76
C PHE A 32 1.95 -42.16 -15.75
N PHE A 33 2.78 -42.50 -14.76
CA PHE A 33 3.31 -41.53 -13.80
C PHE A 33 4.20 -40.47 -14.49
N ASN A 34 5.00 -40.87 -15.47
CA ASN A 34 5.85 -39.95 -16.23
C ASN A 34 5.05 -38.90 -17.01
N PHE A 35 3.84 -39.21 -17.50
CA PHE A 35 2.99 -38.24 -18.22
C PHE A 35 1.99 -37.49 -17.33
N GLN A 36 1.43 -38.15 -16.30
CA GLN A 36 0.41 -37.55 -15.43
C GLN A 36 1.00 -36.48 -14.50
N VAL A 37 2.20 -36.70 -13.97
CA VAL A 37 2.87 -35.79 -13.02
C VAL A 37 3.20 -34.44 -13.68
N PRO A 38 3.84 -34.38 -14.87
CA PRO A 38 4.10 -33.12 -15.55
C PRO A 38 2.83 -32.33 -15.89
N ASN A 39 1.71 -32.99 -16.15
CA ASN A 39 0.45 -32.30 -16.46
C ASN A 39 -0.13 -31.61 -15.22
N ARG A 40 -0.04 -32.23 -14.04
CA ARG A 40 -0.49 -31.63 -12.78
C ARG A 40 0.43 -30.49 -12.34
N GLU A 41 1.73 -30.72 -12.38
CA GLU A 41 2.73 -29.69 -12.08
C GLU A 41 2.58 -28.49 -13.02
N ASN A 42 2.42 -28.71 -14.33
CA ASN A 42 2.18 -27.62 -15.28
C ASN A 42 0.87 -26.87 -15.00
N ALA A 43 -0.18 -27.56 -14.56
CA ALA A 43 -1.45 -26.91 -14.22
C ALA A 43 -1.30 -26.03 -12.96
N GLU A 44 -0.60 -26.52 -11.94
CA GLU A 44 -0.31 -25.75 -10.72
C GLU A 44 0.61 -24.55 -11.02
N LEU A 45 1.69 -24.76 -11.78
CA LEU A 45 2.59 -23.68 -12.21
C LEU A 45 1.87 -22.61 -13.03
N ARG A 46 0.95 -23.00 -13.92
CA ARG A 46 0.14 -22.04 -14.68
C ARG A 46 -0.80 -21.24 -13.78
N LYS A 47 -1.37 -21.88 -12.76
CA LYS A 47 -2.23 -21.21 -11.78
C LYS A 47 -1.42 -20.21 -10.95
N GLU A 48 -0.26 -20.60 -10.46
CA GLU A 48 0.64 -19.73 -9.70
C GLU A 48 1.17 -18.56 -10.54
N LEU A 49 1.51 -18.83 -11.81
CA LEU A 49 1.92 -17.78 -12.74
C LEU A 49 0.78 -16.79 -13.02
N ALA A 50 -0.46 -17.25 -13.10
CA ALA A 50 -1.62 -16.38 -13.29
C ALA A 50 -1.85 -15.48 -12.06
N THR A 51 -1.77 -16.02 -10.85
CA THR A 51 -1.88 -15.23 -9.61
C THR A 51 -0.73 -14.22 -9.50
N PHE A 52 0.49 -14.64 -9.82
CA PHE A 52 1.66 -13.76 -9.82
C PHE A 52 1.52 -12.60 -10.81
N ARG A 53 1.06 -12.88 -12.04
CA ARG A 53 0.80 -11.82 -13.04
C ARG A 53 -0.28 -10.85 -12.59
N GLN A 54 -1.33 -11.35 -11.95
CA GLN A 54 -2.40 -10.50 -11.42
C GLN A 54 -1.87 -9.60 -10.29
N GLU A 55 -1.06 -10.14 -9.38
CA GLU A 55 -0.43 -9.36 -8.32
C GLU A 55 0.55 -8.31 -8.89
N GLN A 56 1.34 -8.67 -9.90
CA GLN A 56 2.26 -7.75 -10.57
C GLN A 56 1.52 -6.60 -11.27
N ALA A 57 0.41 -6.89 -11.96
CA ALA A 57 -0.41 -5.85 -12.58
C ALA A 57 -1.01 -4.90 -11.54
N PHE A 58 -1.54 -5.44 -10.43
CA PHE A 58 -2.03 -4.65 -9.32
C PHE A 58 -0.92 -3.78 -8.70
N GLN A 59 0.28 -4.32 -8.50
CA GLN A 59 1.43 -3.58 -7.98
C GLN A 59 1.78 -2.37 -8.85
N GLY A 60 1.78 -2.53 -10.17
CA GLY A 60 2.02 -1.43 -11.10
C GLY A 60 0.98 -0.32 -10.98
N GLU A 61 -0.30 -0.68 -10.93
CA GLU A 61 -1.40 0.28 -10.76
C GLU A 61 -1.34 0.98 -9.39
N PHE A 62 -1.06 0.23 -8.34
CA PHE A 62 -0.91 0.75 -6.98
C PHE A 62 0.23 1.77 -6.91
N LEU A 63 1.38 1.46 -7.52
CA LEU A 63 2.53 2.35 -7.53
C LEU A 63 2.23 3.66 -8.28
N ALA A 64 1.56 3.59 -9.44
CA ALA A 64 1.16 4.78 -10.18
C ALA A 64 0.21 5.68 -9.38
N LYS A 65 -0.75 5.10 -8.65
CA LYS A 65 -1.64 5.86 -7.75
C LYS A 65 -0.85 6.47 -6.58
N LEU A 66 0.08 5.71 -6.01
CA LEU A 66 0.94 6.17 -4.91
C LEU A 66 1.81 7.36 -5.33
N GLU A 67 2.40 7.32 -6.53
CA GLU A 67 3.18 8.44 -7.07
C GLU A 67 2.33 9.70 -7.24
N ARG A 68 1.08 9.57 -7.70
CA ARG A 68 0.15 10.69 -7.79
C ARG A 68 -0.11 11.29 -6.40
N VAL A 69 -0.42 10.45 -5.41
CA VAL A 69 -0.63 10.90 -4.03
C VAL A 69 0.62 11.60 -3.49
N ARG A 70 1.82 11.04 -3.72
CA ARG A 70 3.09 11.66 -3.32
C ARG A 70 3.26 13.04 -3.94
N ASN A 71 3.07 13.16 -5.25
CA ASN A 71 3.22 14.43 -5.95
C ASN A 71 2.23 15.50 -5.43
N ASN A 72 0.98 15.10 -5.15
CA ASN A 72 -0.01 16.00 -4.54
C ASN A 72 0.39 16.39 -3.11
N LEU A 73 0.91 15.46 -2.31
CA LEU A 73 1.43 15.74 -0.95
C LEU A 73 2.65 16.66 -0.97
N ASP A 74 3.47 16.60 -2.01
CA ASP A 74 4.62 17.49 -2.18
C ASP A 74 4.17 18.90 -2.60
N SER A 75 3.14 18.98 -3.45
CA SER A 75 2.67 20.26 -3.98
C SER A 75 1.71 21.03 -3.06
N ILE A 76 1.05 20.36 -2.11
CA ILE A 76 -0.05 20.93 -1.32
C ILE A 76 0.27 22.25 -0.58
N ASN A 77 1.53 22.49 -0.24
CA ASN A 77 1.97 23.68 0.48
C ASN A 77 2.57 24.75 -0.45
N LEU A 78 2.56 24.55 -1.76
CA LEU A 78 3.07 25.54 -2.71
C LEU A 78 2.16 26.77 -2.76
N PRO A 79 2.75 27.97 -2.94
CA PRO A 79 1.97 29.18 -3.16
C PRO A 79 1.07 29.02 -4.40
N ASN A 80 -0.12 29.62 -4.36
CA ASN A 80 -1.18 29.52 -5.38
C ASN A 80 -1.89 28.15 -5.50
N GLN A 81 -1.69 27.21 -4.57
CA GLN A 81 -2.52 26.01 -4.48
C GLN A 81 -3.63 26.15 -3.43
N ASN A 82 -4.82 25.65 -3.75
CA ASN A 82 -5.89 25.51 -2.76
C ASN A 82 -5.63 24.24 -1.94
N ALA A 83 -4.97 24.42 -0.78
CA ALA A 83 -4.61 23.31 0.10
C ALA A 83 -5.82 22.46 0.54
N ASN A 84 -6.98 23.09 0.79
CA ASN A 84 -8.20 22.38 1.18
C ASN A 84 -8.74 21.48 0.07
N TYR A 85 -8.69 21.96 -1.18
CA TYR A 85 -9.09 21.16 -2.34
C TYR A 85 -8.11 20.00 -2.58
N MET A 86 -6.80 20.27 -2.51
CA MET A 86 -5.77 19.23 -2.62
C MET A 86 -5.88 18.17 -1.52
N ASP A 87 -6.21 18.58 -0.29
CA ASP A 87 -6.48 17.66 0.81
C ASP A 87 -7.64 16.70 0.49
N GLN A 88 -8.73 17.20 -0.10
CA GLN A 88 -9.86 16.37 -0.51
C GLN A 88 -9.48 15.39 -1.61
N VAL A 89 -8.72 15.85 -2.61
CA VAL A 89 -8.22 15.01 -3.71
C VAL A 89 -7.34 13.88 -3.18
N ILE A 90 -6.36 14.20 -2.30
CA ILE A 90 -5.48 13.19 -1.68
C ILE A 90 -6.30 12.18 -0.87
N ALA A 91 -7.25 12.64 -0.06
CA ALA A 91 -8.09 11.76 0.75
C ALA A 91 -8.93 10.81 -0.12
N GLN A 92 -9.48 11.32 -1.22
CA GLN A 92 -10.25 10.51 -2.17
C GLN A 92 -9.36 9.47 -2.88
N ASP A 93 -8.17 9.86 -3.33
CA ASP A 93 -7.21 8.95 -3.95
C ASP A 93 -6.79 7.84 -2.98
N LEU A 94 -6.51 8.18 -1.70
CA LEU A 94 -6.17 7.20 -0.66
C LEU A 94 -7.31 6.21 -0.37
N VAL A 95 -8.56 6.68 -0.31
CA VAL A 95 -9.73 5.82 -0.16
C VAL A 95 -9.90 4.90 -1.36
N SER A 96 -9.74 5.44 -2.58
CA SER A 96 -9.80 4.66 -3.82
C SER A 96 -8.72 3.57 -3.83
N MET A 97 -7.48 3.92 -3.46
CA MET A 97 -6.37 2.97 -3.33
C MET A 97 -6.72 1.86 -2.35
N ARG A 98 -7.24 2.19 -1.16
CA ARG A 98 -7.59 1.22 -0.13
C ARG A 98 -8.66 0.24 -0.60
N ASN A 99 -9.69 0.77 -1.29
CA ASN A 99 -10.78 -0.04 -1.82
C ASN A 99 -10.33 -0.91 -3.01
N SER A 100 -9.28 -0.51 -3.72
CA SER A 100 -8.74 -1.27 -4.85
C SER A 100 -7.85 -2.46 -4.46
N ILE A 101 -7.44 -2.59 -3.18
CA ILE A 101 -6.59 -3.71 -2.74
C ILE A 101 -7.43 -5.00 -2.72
N PRO A 102 -7.15 -5.99 -3.58
CA PRO A 102 -7.87 -7.25 -3.54
C PRO A 102 -7.37 -8.10 -2.36
N LYS A 103 -8.24 -8.38 -1.39
CA LYS A 103 -7.91 -9.12 -0.16
C LYS A 103 -7.43 -10.54 -0.42
N ASP A 104 -7.95 -11.18 -1.46
CA ASP A 104 -7.71 -12.60 -1.75
C ASP A 104 -6.64 -12.82 -2.83
N ALA A 105 -6.19 -11.75 -3.51
CA ALA A 105 -5.25 -11.84 -4.64
C ALA A 105 -3.87 -11.22 -4.35
N VAL A 106 -3.70 -10.62 -3.17
CA VAL A 106 -2.44 -9.95 -2.79
C VAL A 106 -1.82 -10.65 -1.61
N THR A 107 -0.55 -11.01 -1.75
CA THR A 107 0.21 -11.75 -0.74
C THR A 107 0.43 -10.91 0.53
N HIS A 108 0.59 -9.60 0.37
CA HIS A 108 0.94 -8.67 1.46
C HIS A 108 -0.06 -7.53 1.65
N TYR A 109 -1.35 -7.83 1.84
CA TYR A 109 -2.40 -6.82 2.09
C TYR A 109 -2.00 -5.77 3.15
N GLY A 110 -1.40 -6.22 4.26
CA GLY A 110 -0.96 -5.35 5.36
C GLY A 110 0.08 -4.32 4.94
N LEU A 111 0.96 -4.64 3.98
CA LEU A 111 1.95 -3.70 3.45
C LEU A 111 1.27 -2.52 2.75
N TYR A 112 0.35 -2.81 1.82
CA TYR A 112 -0.38 -1.78 1.08
C TYR A 112 -1.24 -0.92 2.00
N ALA A 113 -1.93 -1.55 2.96
CA ALA A 113 -2.72 -0.83 3.96
C ALA A 113 -1.85 0.11 4.81
N ASN A 114 -0.67 -0.33 5.23
CA ASN A 114 0.26 0.49 6.00
C ASN A 114 0.83 1.66 5.19
N ILE A 115 1.14 1.46 3.90
CA ILE A 115 1.58 2.54 3.01
C ILE A 115 0.50 3.62 2.92
N ILE A 116 -0.76 3.24 2.66
CA ILE A 116 -1.90 4.17 2.61
C ILE A 116 -2.06 4.90 3.95
N GLN A 117 -1.95 4.18 5.06
CA GLN A 117 -2.06 4.76 6.40
C GLN A 117 -0.95 5.79 6.66
N ASN A 118 0.28 5.50 6.23
CA ASN A 118 1.41 6.43 6.35
C ASN A 118 1.19 7.69 5.51
N CYS A 119 0.67 7.56 4.28
CA CYS A 119 0.30 8.72 3.46
C CYS A 119 -0.80 9.57 4.11
N LEU A 120 -1.79 8.95 4.75
CA LEU A 120 -2.84 9.67 5.49
C LEU A 120 -2.26 10.43 6.69
N LEU A 121 -1.37 9.79 7.47
CA LEU A 121 -0.68 10.45 8.59
C LEU A 121 0.19 11.62 8.12
N LEU A 122 0.89 11.46 6.99
CA LEU A 122 1.65 12.55 6.36
C LEU A 122 0.77 13.72 5.94
N GLN A 123 -0.40 13.43 5.35
CA GLN A 123 -1.39 14.45 5.00
C GLN A 123 -1.84 15.25 6.25
N GLN A 124 -2.24 14.54 7.30
CA GLN A 124 -2.68 15.14 8.56
C GLN A 124 -1.58 15.97 9.21
N SER A 125 -0.34 15.48 9.21
CA SER A 125 0.81 16.22 9.72
C SER A 125 1.03 17.53 8.95
N LYS A 126 0.94 17.51 7.61
CA LYS A 126 1.04 18.73 6.79
C LYS A 126 -0.09 19.71 7.07
N GLN A 127 -1.32 19.24 7.27
CA GLN A 127 -2.46 20.08 7.67
C GLN A 127 -2.20 20.77 9.02
N GLN A 128 -1.71 20.02 10.01
CA GLN A 128 -1.37 20.57 11.33
C GLN A 128 -0.25 21.61 11.24
N LEU A 129 0.80 21.36 10.44
CA LEU A 129 1.88 22.33 10.23
C LEU A 129 1.39 23.64 9.62
N ARG A 130 0.47 23.59 8.64
CA ARG A 130 -0.17 24.80 8.10
C ARG A 130 -0.93 25.57 9.18
N GLY A 131 -1.72 24.86 10.00
CA GLY A 131 -2.47 25.46 11.11
C GLY A 131 -1.55 26.16 12.11
N LEU A 132 -0.42 25.52 12.47
CA LEU A 132 0.58 26.08 13.38
C LEU A 132 1.26 27.33 12.80
N SER A 133 1.62 27.31 11.51
CA SER A 133 2.20 28.46 10.82
C SER A 133 1.25 29.68 10.85
N ASN A 134 -0.04 29.46 10.58
CA ASN A 134 -1.05 30.52 10.62
C ASN A 134 -1.26 31.07 12.03
N ALA A 135 -1.24 30.20 13.05
CA ALA A 135 -1.31 30.61 14.45
C ALA A 135 -0.09 31.45 14.86
N GLN A 136 1.11 31.05 14.42
CA GLN A 136 2.34 31.80 14.69
C GLN A 136 2.31 33.20 14.07
N GLN A 137 1.82 33.33 12.85
CA GLN A 137 1.65 34.63 12.19
C GLN A 137 0.66 35.52 12.96
N SER A 138 -0.51 34.98 13.32
CA SER A 138 -1.50 35.70 14.14
C SER A 138 -0.92 36.19 15.48
N ILE A 139 -0.10 35.36 16.13
CA ILE A 139 0.57 35.74 17.39
C ILE A 139 1.56 36.89 17.17
N ALA A 140 2.31 36.88 16.07
CA ALA A 140 3.24 37.96 15.75
C ALA A 140 2.50 39.29 15.55
N GLU A 141 1.41 39.27 14.76
CA GLU A 141 0.56 40.45 14.51
C GLU A 141 -0.08 40.99 15.80
N LEU A 142 -0.57 40.11 16.69
CA LEU A 142 -1.14 40.52 17.96
C LEU A 142 -0.08 41.12 18.90
N LYS A 143 1.15 40.57 18.92
CA LYS A 143 2.25 41.14 19.70
C LYS A 143 2.63 42.54 19.23
N GLU A 144 2.65 42.76 17.92
CA GLU A 144 2.89 44.08 17.33
C GLU A 144 1.81 45.08 17.75
N LYS A 145 0.52 44.71 17.60
CA LYS A 145 -0.60 45.56 18.05
C LYS A 145 -0.56 45.88 19.55
N ILE A 146 -0.19 44.91 20.39
CA ILE A 146 -0.04 45.16 21.83
C ILE A 146 1.09 46.16 22.10
N SER A 147 2.21 46.05 21.38
CA SER A 147 3.32 46.99 21.50
C SER A 147 2.89 48.41 21.12
N ASP A 148 2.17 48.56 20.02
CA ASP A 148 1.71 49.87 19.55
C ASP A 148 0.66 50.49 20.47
N LEU A 149 -0.33 49.71 20.91
CA LEU A 149 -1.32 50.16 21.89
C LEU A 149 -0.68 50.59 23.21
N ASN A 150 0.36 49.89 23.67
CA ASN A 150 1.08 50.29 24.88
C ASN A 150 1.82 51.63 24.69
N LYS A 151 2.41 51.89 23.51
CA LYS A 151 3.03 53.19 23.21
C LYS A 151 1.99 54.31 23.17
N GLU A 152 0.86 54.09 22.51
CA GLU A 152 -0.23 55.06 22.45
C GLU A 152 -0.78 55.39 23.84
N LEU A 153 -0.94 54.37 24.69
CA LEU A 153 -1.41 54.52 26.05
C LEU A 153 -0.42 55.34 26.90
N GLU A 154 0.88 55.07 26.76
CA GLU A 154 1.93 55.81 27.47
C GLU A 154 2.01 57.27 27.02
N ASN A 155 1.86 57.53 25.72
CA ASN A 155 1.77 58.89 25.18
C ASN A 155 0.54 59.62 25.73
N ALA A 156 -0.64 59.00 25.68
CA ALA A 156 -1.87 59.59 26.19
C ALA A 156 -1.80 59.88 27.70
N ARG A 157 -1.17 58.99 28.49
CA ARG A 157 -0.92 59.24 29.92
C ARG A 157 -0.01 60.44 30.13
N SER A 158 1.09 60.52 29.37
CA SER A 158 2.04 61.62 29.45
C SER A 158 1.39 62.96 29.10
N GLU A 159 0.56 63.01 28.07
CA GLU A 159 -0.21 64.21 27.68
C GLU A 159 -1.23 64.63 28.74
N LEU A 160 -1.88 63.66 29.39
CA LEU A 160 -2.86 63.91 30.44
C LEU A 160 -2.19 64.49 31.70
N ASP A 161 -1.03 63.94 32.07
CA ASP A 161 -0.24 64.45 33.19
C ASP A 161 0.34 65.84 32.91
N TYR A 162 0.80 66.11 31.68
CA TYR A 162 1.20 67.44 31.25
C TYR A 162 0.07 68.46 31.40
N ASN A 163 -1.14 68.14 30.91
CA ASN A 163 -2.31 69.01 31.06
C ASN A 163 -2.71 69.24 32.53
N ARG A 164 -2.62 68.20 33.37
CA ARG A 164 -2.88 68.34 34.82
C ARG A 164 -1.90 69.28 35.50
N GLN A 165 -0.62 69.24 35.13
CA GLN A 165 0.39 70.15 35.67
C GLN A 165 0.12 71.60 35.24
N LEU A 166 -0.25 71.81 33.97
CA LEU A 166 -0.63 73.12 33.42
C LEU A 166 -1.86 73.73 34.11
N MET A 167 -2.84 72.90 34.47
CA MET A 167 -4.01 73.36 35.21
C MET A 167 -3.72 73.68 36.68
N ARG A 168 -2.65 73.14 37.27
CA ARG A 168 -2.22 73.45 38.64
C ARG A 168 -1.31 74.67 38.75
N SER A 169 -0.72 75.12 37.64
CA SER A 169 0.18 76.28 37.58
C SER A 169 -0.51 77.59 37.16
N ARG A 170 -1.83 77.57 36.99
CA ARG A 170 -2.71 78.74 36.86
C ARG A 170 -3.45 78.99 38.17
#